data_AF-A0A954T2E5-F1
#
_entry.id   AF-A0A954T2E5-F1
#
_cell.length_a   1.000
_cell.length_b   1.000
_cell.length_c   1.000
_cell.angle_alpha   90.00
_cell.angle_beta   90.00
_cell.angle_gamma   90.00
#
_symmetry.space_group_name_H-M   'P 1'
#
loop_
_entity.id
_entity.type
_entity.pdbx_description
1 polymer ?
#
loop_
_entity_poly.entity_id
_entity_poly.type
_entity_poly.pdbx_seq_one_letter_code
_entity_poly.pdbx_strand_id
1 'polypeptide(L)'
;FPWLIVVGIGCFYTFTLGLRILPLLIATYCAITSFVPGMVYQMTRITGGGHRAGNLAAWLVVLGPAFVFWSSALYKEGIIIFFVAHVVLLVMRLQRRFESRLMAWLIVCLIALSALRVYLAIIMALGVGLGLLFVRMGRRSGSSVLIQQLLAITILGMMAITAWGLGQFSDEIPTSLDEGLYQVDDIRRGLSLADSGYLHDTDVSSVSGALESMPEGLAYFLTVPWPTQRDSLRQIIAIPDTTLWTVLYAFVLLGIGQALSRNPQGVVVLLACSIGMCCFYAICIGNVGTAYRMRVQVWLLWAPFVGIALEALLPQRRAAVARLTRGPSRSMRRQSSATRLVSGPSAIALEGADA
;
A
#
# COMPACT_ATOMS: atom_id res chain seq x y z
N PHE A 1 28.88 -28.25 -5.65
CA PHE A 1 29.98 -28.62 -4.73
C PHE A 1 29.84 -27.89 -3.40
N PRO A 2 29.39 -28.56 -2.33
CA PRO A 2 29.17 -27.94 -1.01
C PRO A 2 30.42 -27.28 -0.39
N TRP A 3 31.61 -27.81 -0.69
CA TRP A 3 32.88 -27.27 -0.17
C TRP A 3 33.25 -25.89 -0.71
N LEU A 4 32.80 -25.51 -1.92
CA LEU A 4 33.02 -24.16 -2.47
C LEU A 4 32.26 -23.08 -1.69
N ILE A 5 31.10 -23.42 -1.12
CA ILE A 5 30.34 -22.49 -0.27
C ILE A 5 31.09 -22.26 1.03
N VAL A 6 31.64 -23.32 1.64
CA VAL A 6 32.43 -23.23 2.86
C VAL A 6 33.71 -22.41 2.64
N VAL A 7 34.43 -22.67 1.54
CA VAL A 7 35.62 -21.90 1.15
C VAL A 7 35.26 -20.45 0.83
N GLY A 8 34.15 -20.19 0.13
CA GLY A 8 33.68 -18.85 -0.17
C GLY A 8 33.34 -18.05 1.10
N ILE A 9 32.64 -18.66 2.05
CA ILE A 9 32.35 -18.05 3.37
C ILE A 9 33.65 -17.82 4.15
N GLY A 10 34.57 -18.78 4.15
CA GLY A 10 35.88 -18.67 4.81
C GLY A 10 36.75 -17.56 4.22
N CYS A 11 36.83 -17.47 2.89
CA CYS A 11 37.52 -16.40 2.18
C CYS A 11 36.86 -15.05 2.48
N PHE A 12 35.53 -14.95 2.40
CA PHE A 12 34.81 -13.73 2.73
C PHE A 12 35.11 -13.28 4.17
N TYR A 13 35.07 -14.18 5.15
CA TYR A 13 35.36 -13.86 6.55
C TYR A 13 36.83 -13.44 6.77
N THR A 14 37.77 -14.07 6.04
CA THR A 14 39.21 -13.77 6.09
C THR A 14 39.53 -12.42 5.45
N PHE A 15 39.00 -12.15 4.25
CA PHE A 15 39.22 -10.87 3.53
C PHE A 15 38.53 -9.69 4.20
N THR A 16 37.43 -9.94 4.91
CA THR A 16 36.74 -8.89 5.66
C THR A 16 37.37 -8.66 7.03
N LEU A 17 38.47 -9.35 7.37
CA LEU A 17 39.25 -9.19 8.60
C LEU A 17 38.40 -9.31 9.89
N GLY A 18 37.30 -10.08 9.83
CA GLY A 18 36.35 -10.14 10.95
C GLY A 18 35.59 -8.83 11.20
N LEU A 19 35.60 -7.88 10.26
CA LEU A 19 34.68 -6.74 10.28
C LEU A 19 33.26 -7.28 10.37
N ARG A 20 32.48 -6.70 11.28
CA ARG A 20 31.06 -7.00 11.51
C ARG A 20 30.20 -6.51 10.33
N ILE A 21 30.52 -6.93 9.11
CA ILE A 21 29.82 -6.57 7.88
C ILE A 21 28.38 -7.01 7.97
N LEU A 22 28.09 -8.18 8.55
CA LEU A 22 26.72 -8.65 8.69
C LEU A 22 25.87 -7.69 9.56
N PRO A 23 26.27 -7.30 10.79
CA PRO A 23 25.58 -6.26 11.54
C PRO A 23 25.45 -4.92 10.80
N LEU A 24 26.47 -4.48 10.07
CA LEU A 24 26.41 -3.24 9.29
C LEU A 24 25.42 -3.35 8.12
N LEU A 25 25.39 -4.48 7.42
CA LEU A 25 24.45 -4.76 6.34
C LEU A 25 23.03 -4.84 6.86
N ILE A 26 22.80 -5.52 7.99
CA ILE A 26 21.49 -5.56 8.65
C ILE A 26 21.09 -4.14 9.07
N ALA A 27 21.96 -3.37 9.70
CA ALA A 27 21.66 -1.99 10.10
C ALA A 27 21.34 -1.09 8.88
N THR A 28 22.10 -1.22 7.79
CA THR A 28 21.86 -0.47 6.55
C THR A 28 20.54 -0.89 5.91
N TYR A 29 20.27 -2.19 5.85
CA TYR A 29 19.02 -2.76 5.37
C TYR A 29 17.82 -2.24 6.16
N CYS A 30 17.88 -2.32 7.50
CA CYS A 30 16.87 -1.79 8.40
C CYS A 30 16.68 -0.27 8.22
N ALA A 31 17.77 0.47 8.04
CA ALA A 31 17.69 1.91 7.78
C ALA A 31 16.94 2.21 6.48
N ILE A 32 17.22 1.47 5.40
CA ILE A 32 16.51 1.61 4.13
C ILE A 32 15.02 1.26 4.27
N THR A 33 14.70 0.13 4.89
CA THR A 33 13.30 -0.31 5.06
C THR A 33 12.52 0.59 6.03
N SER A 34 13.19 1.28 6.97
CA SER A 34 12.55 2.21 7.92
C SER A 34 11.88 3.43 7.26
N PHE A 35 12.21 3.73 5.99
CA PHE A 35 11.54 4.80 5.24
C PHE A 35 10.12 4.45 4.79
N VAL A 36 9.77 3.15 4.77
CA VAL A 36 8.49 2.66 4.24
C VAL A 36 7.27 3.23 4.99
N PRO A 37 7.21 3.25 6.34
CA PRO A 37 6.14 3.93 7.06
C PRO A 37 5.99 5.41 6.68
N GLY A 38 7.11 6.11 6.46
CA GLY A 38 7.11 7.50 5.99
C GLY A 38 6.49 7.66 4.59
N MET A 39 6.65 6.67 3.73
CA MET A 39 6.02 6.64 2.40
C MET A 39 4.52 6.37 2.50
N VAL A 40 4.11 5.44 3.37
CA VAL A 40 2.69 5.17 3.64
C VAL A 40 1.99 6.38 4.23
N TYR A 41 2.64 7.10 5.14
CA TYR A 41 2.16 8.40 5.62
C TYR A 41 1.90 9.35 4.44
N GLN A 42 2.85 9.47 3.51
CA GLN A 42 2.71 10.37 2.36
C GLN A 42 1.64 9.92 1.37
N MET A 43 1.54 8.62 1.07
CA MET A 43 0.45 8.06 0.27
C MET A 43 -0.91 8.42 0.87
N THR A 44 -1.05 8.29 2.18
CA THR A 44 -2.28 8.64 2.91
C THR A 44 -2.62 10.12 2.75
N ARG A 45 -1.62 11.02 2.87
CA ARG A 45 -1.80 12.46 2.67
C ARG A 45 -2.19 12.79 1.23
N ILE A 46 -1.58 12.15 0.23
CA ILE A 46 -1.92 12.36 -1.18
C ILE A 46 -3.34 11.86 -1.48
N THR A 47 -3.73 10.74 -0.90
CA THR A 47 -5.09 10.14 -1.03
C THR A 47 -6.19 11.00 -0.38
N GLY A 48 -5.83 12.07 0.34
CA GLY A 48 -6.76 13.00 0.96
C GLY A 48 -7.01 12.75 2.45
N GLY A 49 -6.22 11.88 3.09
CA GLY A 49 -6.19 11.74 4.55
C GLY A 49 -5.53 12.94 5.23
N GLY A 50 -5.98 13.30 6.43
CA GLY A 50 -5.35 14.29 7.28
C GLY A 50 -3.98 13.86 7.80
N HIS A 51 -3.33 14.73 8.59
CA HIS A 51 -2.08 14.37 9.27
C HIS A 51 -2.27 13.20 10.24
N ARG A 52 -3.45 13.09 10.87
CA ARG A 52 -3.73 12.00 11.81
C ARG A 52 -3.92 10.69 11.06
N ALA A 53 -4.67 10.68 9.95
CA ALA A 53 -4.80 9.50 9.10
C ALA A 53 -3.44 8.98 8.64
N GLY A 54 -2.56 9.88 8.17
CA GLY A 54 -1.21 9.51 7.77
C GLY A 54 -0.40 8.88 8.91
N ASN A 55 -0.45 9.48 10.11
CA ASN A 55 0.24 8.92 11.29
C ASN A 55 -0.32 7.56 11.66
N LEU A 56 -1.65 7.39 11.67
CA LEU A 56 -2.29 6.11 11.96
C LEU A 56 -1.86 5.04 10.96
N ALA A 57 -1.88 5.34 9.67
CA ALA A 57 -1.42 4.42 8.62
C ALA A 57 0.06 4.03 8.80
N ALA A 58 0.94 4.99 9.07
CA ALA A 58 2.36 4.71 9.31
C ALA A 58 2.59 3.89 10.58
N TRP A 59 1.89 4.20 11.68
CA TRP A 59 2.00 3.44 12.93
C TRP A 59 1.51 2.01 12.77
N LEU A 60 0.43 1.77 12.02
CA LEU A 60 -0.02 0.41 11.72
C LEU A 60 1.09 -0.39 11.01
N VAL A 61 1.86 0.25 10.12
CA VAL A 61 2.99 -0.41 9.43
C VAL A 61 4.17 -0.66 10.37
N VAL A 62 4.55 0.33 11.17
CA VAL A 62 5.64 0.20 12.16
C VAL A 62 5.33 -0.91 13.17
N LEU A 63 4.08 -0.99 13.63
CA LEU A 63 3.68 -1.92 14.68
C LEU A 63 3.27 -3.29 14.13
N GLY A 64 3.17 -3.46 12.81
CA GLY A 64 2.78 -4.74 12.19
C GLY A 64 3.88 -5.80 12.36
N PRO A 65 3.65 -6.89 13.11
CA PRO A 65 4.60 -7.98 13.30
C PRO A 65 5.25 -8.48 12.01
N ALA A 66 4.45 -8.67 10.94
CA ALA A 66 4.95 -9.10 9.65
C ALA A 66 5.96 -8.10 9.06
N PHE A 67 5.65 -6.80 9.11
CA PHE A 67 6.56 -5.78 8.60
C PHE A 67 7.88 -5.78 9.38
N VAL A 68 7.83 -5.72 10.71
CA VAL A 68 9.03 -5.73 11.56
C VAL A 68 9.89 -6.96 11.29
N PHE A 69 9.28 -8.13 11.17
CA PHE A 69 10.01 -9.38 10.92
C PHE A 69 10.70 -9.37 9.55
N TRP A 70 9.98 -9.03 8.48
CA TRP A 70 10.51 -9.07 7.11
C TRP A 70 11.39 -7.86 6.76
N SER A 71 11.28 -6.75 7.50
CA SER A 71 12.10 -5.56 7.31
C SER A 71 13.39 -5.56 8.13
N SER A 72 13.51 -6.46 9.12
CA SER A 72 14.70 -6.60 9.98
C SER A 72 15.56 -7.80 9.64
N ALA A 73 14.95 -8.89 9.18
CA ALA A 73 15.70 -10.00 8.62
C ALA A 73 16.19 -9.64 7.22
N LEU A 74 17.45 -10.00 6.90
CA LEU A 74 18.12 -9.73 5.62
C LEU A 74 17.54 -10.58 4.46
N TYR A 75 16.21 -10.63 4.35
CA TYR A 75 15.48 -11.24 3.26
C TYR A 75 15.30 -10.25 2.12
N LYS A 76 15.02 -10.73 0.91
CA LYS A 76 14.68 -9.84 -0.21
C LYS A 76 13.37 -9.07 -0.01
N GLU A 77 12.48 -9.55 0.86
CA GLU A 77 11.12 -9.03 0.99
C GLU A 77 11.04 -7.59 1.52
N GLY A 78 11.87 -7.18 2.49
CA GLY A 78 11.89 -5.79 2.95
C GLY A 78 12.32 -4.80 1.86
N ILE A 79 13.28 -5.17 0.99
CA ILE A 79 13.66 -4.35 -0.17
C ILE A 79 12.52 -4.33 -1.21
N ILE A 80 11.84 -5.47 -1.42
CA ILE A 80 10.67 -5.52 -2.30
C ILE A 80 9.57 -4.57 -1.79
N ILE A 81 9.23 -4.61 -0.50
CA ILE A 81 8.24 -3.71 0.12
C ILE A 81 8.67 -2.25 -0.06
N PHE A 82 9.95 -1.94 0.12
CA PHE A 82 10.51 -0.61 -0.11
C PHE A 82 10.30 -0.11 -1.54
N PHE A 83 10.58 -0.93 -2.55
CA PHE A 83 10.38 -0.54 -3.95
C PHE A 83 8.91 -0.48 -4.34
N VAL A 84 8.07 -1.41 -3.86
CA VAL A 84 6.60 -1.34 -4.07
C VAL A 84 6.06 -0.02 -3.51
N ALA A 85 6.47 0.36 -2.30
CA ALA A 85 6.08 1.63 -1.68
C ALA A 85 6.53 2.82 -2.54
N HIS A 86 7.77 2.81 -3.01
CA HIS A 86 8.30 3.88 -3.86
C HIS A 86 7.54 3.99 -5.17
N VAL A 87 7.33 2.89 -5.89
CA VAL A 87 6.62 2.89 -7.18
C VAL A 87 5.26 3.55 -7.02
N VAL A 88 4.46 3.11 -6.05
CA VAL A 88 3.13 3.70 -5.78
C VAL A 88 3.24 5.19 -5.46
N LEU A 89 4.14 5.58 -4.54
CA LEU A 89 4.28 6.97 -4.13
C LEU A 89 4.72 7.87 -5.30
N LEU A 90 5.64 7.40 -6.15
CA LEU A 90 6.12 8.14 -7.32
C LEU A 90 5.01 8.33 -8.35
N VAL A 91 4.22 7.28 -8.62
CA VAL A 91 3.05 7.39 -9.51
C VAL A 91 2.06 8.41 -8.97
N MET A 92 1.72 8.33 -7.68
CA MET A 92 0.80 9.28 -7.05
C MET A 92 1.32 10.73 -7.11
N ARG A 93 2.65 10.94 -7.04
CA ARG A 93 3.26 12.26 -7.23
C ARG A 93 3.22 12.71 -8.69
N LEU A 94 3.52 11.79 -9.63
CA LEU A 94 3.47 12.03 -11.08
C LEU A 94 2.07 12.40 -11.57
N GLN A 95 1.02 11.80 -10.98
CA GLN A 95 -0.37 12.16 -11.25
C GLN A 95 -0.70 13.62 -10.89
N ARG A 96 -0.02 14.20 -9.88
CA ARG A 96 -0.23 15.60 -9.47
C ARG A 96 0.62 16.58 -10.27
N ARG A 97 1.86 16.21 -10.55
CA ARG A 97 2.81 17.02 -11.32
C ARG A 97 3.76 16.10 -12.08
N PHE A 98 3.84 16.29 -13.39
CA PHE A 98 4.77 15.51 -14.21
C PHE A 98 6.19 16.07 -14.03
N GLU A 99 7.08 15.26 -13.45
CA GLU A 99 8.49 15.59 -13.28
C GLU A 99 9.34 14.46 -13.86
N SER A 100 10.20 14.78 -14.83
CA SER A 100 11.08 13.78 -15.48
C SER A 100 12.01 13.07 -14.50
N ARG A 101 12.44 13.77 -13.44
CA ARG A 101 13.25 13.18 -12.35
C ARG A 101 12.49 12.07 -11.61
N LEU A 102 11.21 12.29 -11.30
CA LEU A 102 10.37 11.27 -10.66
C LEU A 102 10.14 10.09 -11.60
N MET A 103 10.05 10.35 -12.90
CA MET A 103 9.90 9.32 -13.91
C MET A 103 11.14 8.43 -14.04
N ALA A 104 12.32 9.04 -14.16
CA ALA A 104 13.57 8.28 -14.20
C ALA A 104 13.72 7.39 -12.96
N TRP A 105 13.35 7.93 -11.79
CA TRP A 105 13.38 7.16 -10.54
C TRP A 105 12.35 6.02 -10.50
N LEU A 106 11.16 6.23 -11.08
CA LEU A 106 10.15 5.19 -11.23
C LEU A 106 10.67 4.03 -12.09
N ILE A 107 11.31 4.32 -13.23
CA ILE A 107 11.91 3.31 -14.11
C ILE A 107 12.99 2.52 -13.35
N VAL A 108 13.87 3.20 -12.61
CA VAL A 108 14.89 2.55 -11.78
C VAL A 108 14.25 1.61 -10.74
N CYS A 109 13.19 2.04 -10.07
CA CYS A 109 12.46 1.22 -9.10
C CYS A 109 11.80 -0.01 -9.74
N LEU A 110 11.26 0.12 -10.95
CA LEU A 110 10.66 -1.00 -11.69
C LEU A 110 11.72 -2.00 -12.18
N ILE A 111 12.88 -1.53 -12.64
CA ILE A 111 14.02 -2.40 -12.99
C ILE A 111 14.56 -3.12 -11.74
N ALA A 112 14.66 -2.42 -10.61
CA ALA A 112 15.06 -3.04 -9.35
C ALA A 112 14.05 -4.10 -8.90
N LEU A 113 12.75 -3.82 -9.02
CA LEU A 113 11.70 -4.82 -8.77
C LEU A 113 11.81 -6.00 -9.72
N SER A 114 12.09 -5.79 -11.01
CA SER A 114 12.21 -6.93 -11.94
C SER A 114 13.39 -7.83 -11.60
N ALA A 115 14.51 -7.24 -11.14
CA ALA A 115 15.67 -8.01 -10.68
C ALA A 115 15.38 -8.82 -9.40
N LEU A 116 14.51 -8.33 -8.51
CA LEU A 116 14.16 -9.01 -7.26
C LEU A 116 13.02 -10.02 -7.43
N ARG A 117 12.03 -9.65 -8.26
CA ARG A 117 10.75 -10.33 -8.45
C ARG A 117 10.04 -9.83 -9.73
N VAL A 118 10.34 -10.46 -10.86
CA VAL A 118 9.80 -10.13 -12.19
C VAL A 118 8.28 -9.97 -12.21
N TYR A 119 7.52 -10.95 -11.71
CA TYR A 119 6.05 -10.90 -11.75
C TYR A 119 5.48 -9.68 -11.01
N LEU A 120 6.11 -9.27 -9.91
CA LEU A 120 5.64 -8.14 -9.13
C LEU A 120 5.93 -6.84 -9.85
N ALA A 121 7.08 -6.76 -10.53
CA ALA A 121 7.40 -5.64 -11.41
C ALA A 121 6.33 -5.48 -12.51
N ILE A 122 5.90 -6.58 -13.14
CA ILE A 122 4.83 -6.59 -14.16
C ILE A 122 3.49 -6.11 -13.56
N ILE A 123 3.07 -6.68 -12.43
CA ILE A 123 1.82 -6.27 -11.75
C ILE A 123 1.87 -4.77 -11.40
N MET A 124 2.98 -4.30 -10.85
CA MET A 124 3.18 -2.91 -10.50
C MET A 124 3.15 -2.02 -11.74
N ALA A 125 3.76 -2.43 -12.86
CA ALA A 125 3.74 -1.69 -14.12
C ALA A 125 2.32 -1.56 -14.70
N LEU A 126 1.54 -2.64 -14.65
CA LEU A 126 0.13 -2.62 -15.05
C LEU A 126 -0.68 -1.69 -14.15
N GLY A 127 -0.50 -1.78 -12.83
CA GLY A 127 -1.16 -0.90 -11.87
C GLY A 127 -0.78 0.58 -12.05
N VAL A 128 0.51 0.86 -12.34
CA VAL A 128 1.02 2.18 -12.72
C VAL A 128 0.35 2.68 -14.00
N GLY A 129 0.32 1.85 -15.04
CA GLY A 129 -0.28 2.18 -16.34
C GLY A 129 -1.75 2.54 -16.18
N LEU A 130 -2.53 1.70 -15.52
CA LEU A 130 -3.93 1.97 -15.19
C LEU A 130 -4.07 3.26 -14.39
N GLY A 131 -3.28 3.43 -13.33
CA GLY A 131 -3.29 4.63 -12.52
C GLY A 131 -3.04 5.92 -13.31
N LEU A 132 -2.08 5.91 -14.24
CA LEU A 132 -1.76 7.06 -15.10
C LEU A 132 -2.84 7.31 -16.16
N LEU A 133 -3.50 6.27 -16.67
CA LEU A 133 -4.62 6.41 -17.61
C LEU A 133 -5.84 7.08 -16.95
N PHE A 134 -6.10 6.80 -15.68
CA PHE A 134 -7.23 7.36 -14.92
C PHE A 134 -7.04 8.81 -14.44
N VAL A 135 -5.94 9.48 -14.80
CA VAL A 135 -5.71 10.93 -14.53
C VAL A 135 -6.75 11.84 -15.23
N ARG A 136 -7.48 11.30 -16.22
CA ARG A 136 -8.24 12.06 -17.23
C ARG A 136 -9.51 12.80 -16.74
N MET A 137 -10.03 12.55 -15.54
CA MET A 137 -11.39 13.04 -15.19
C MET A 137 -11.49 14.41 -14.49
N GLY A 138 -10.38 15.05 -14.10
CA GLY A 138 -10.42 16.27 -13.27
C GLY A 138 -9.59 17.44 -13.79
N ARG A 139 -10.14 18.22 -14.75
CA ARG A 139 -9.75 19.62 -15.06
C ARG A 139 -8.25 19.97 -15.13
N ARG A 140 -7.62 19.72 -16.28
CA ARG A 140 -6.88 20.69 -17.12
C ARG A 140 -6.19 19.95 -18.27
N SER A 141 -6.74 20.13 -19.46
CA SER A 141 -6.21 19.63 -20.72
C SER A 141 -5.02 20.49 -21.16
N GLY A 142 -3.88 19.84 -21.36
CA GLY A 142 -2.66 20.38 -21.92
C GLY A 142 -1.75 19.20 -22.23
N SER A 143 -0.95 19.30 -23.30
CA SER A 143 0.00 18.32 -23.87
C SER A 143 0.70 17.31 -22.91
N SER A 144 0.84 17.65 -21.64
CA SER A 144 1.25 16.76 -20.53
C SER A 144 0.51 15.41 -20.47
N VAL A 145 -0.77 15.33 -20.82
CA VAL A 145 -1.55 14.08 -20.68
C VAL A 145 -1.18 13.06 -21.77
N LEU A 146 -0.98 13.52 -23.01
CA LEU A 146 -0.55 12.65 -24.12
C LEU A 146 0.82 12.05 -23.83
N ILE A 147 1.75 12.86 -23.30
CA ILE A 147 3.09 12.42 -22.91
C ILE A 147 3.00 11.36 -21.81
N GLN A 148 2.15 11.54 -20.80
CA GLN A 148 1.94 10.54 -19.74
C GLN A 148 1.40 9.21 -20.28
N GLN A 149 0.48 9.25 -21.24
CA GLN A 149 -0.11 8.06 -21.85
C GLN A 149 0.88 7.32 -22.74
N LEU A 150 1.56 8.05 -23.64
CA LEU A 150 2.63 7.49 -24.47
C LEU A 150 3.71 6.86 -23.60
N LEU A 151 4.05 7.50 -22.48
CA LEU A 151 5.10 7.03 -21.60
C LEU A 151 4.65 5.86 -20.70
N ALA A 152 3.37 5.79 -20.31
CA ALA A 152 2.82 4.58 -19.70
C ALA A 152 2.92 3.39 -20.66
N ILE A 153 2.61 3.62 -21.95
CA ILE A 153 2.78 2.62 -23.02
C ILE A 153 4.25 2.28 -23.20
N THR A 154 5.17 3.25 -23.17
CA THR A 154 6.61 3.00 -23.27
C THR A 154 7.14 2.21 -22.08
N ILE A 155 6.72 2.50 -20.85
CA ILE A 155 7.14 1.74 -19.66
C ILE A 155 6.62 0.31 -19.72
N LEU A 156 5.35 0.13 -20.06
CA LEU A 156 4.76 -1.20 -20.26
C LEU A 156 5.48 -1.96 -21.37
N GLY A 157 5.77 -1.30 -22.50
CA GLY A 157 6.52 -1.88 -23.61
C GLY A 157 7.96 -2.22 -23.24
N MET A 158 8.65 -1.34 -22.50
CA MET A 158 10.03 -1.57 -22.07
C MET A 158 10.12 -2.69 -21.05
N MET A 159 9.13 -2.83 -20.15
CA MET A 159 9.07 -3.95 -19.22
C MET A 159 8.70 -5.26 -19.89
N ALA A 160 7.83 -5.23 -20.90
CA ALA A 160 7.61 -6.40 -21.76
C ALA A 160 8.91 -6.80 -22.46
N ILE A 161 9.67 -5.82 -22.98
CA ILE A 161 10.96 -6.04 -23.64
C ILE A 161 12.04 -6.52 -22.66
N THR A 162 12.13 -6.02 -21.42
CA THR A 162 13.13 -6.51 -20.45
C THR A 162 12.76 -7.87 -19.88
N ALA A 163 11.47 -8.17 -19.73
CA ALA A 163 11.00 -9.53 -19.48
C ALA A 163 11.35 -10.47 -20.64
N TRP A 164 11.34 -9.97 -21.89
CA TRP A 164 11.75 -10.72 -23.08
C TRP A 164 13.27 -10.77 -23.35
N GLY A 165 14.02 -9.73 -22.99
CA GLY A 165 15.37 -9.47 -23.52
C GLY A 165 16.52 -9.94 -22.62
N LEU A 166 16.24 -10.29 -21.37
CA LEU A 166 17.17 -11.05 -20.54
C LEU A 166 17.05 -12.54 -20.92
N GLY A 167 17.66 -12.90 -22.05
CA GLY A 167 17.62 -14.22 -22.71
C GLY A 167 18.21 -15.40 -21.94
N GLN A 168 17.97 -15.50 -20.63
CA GLN A 168 18.10 -16.74 -19.86
C GLN A 168 16.76 -17.44 -19.63
N PHE A 169 15.64 -16.85 -20.07
CA PHE A 169 14.30 -17.45 -20.02
C PHE A 169 13.76 -17.88 -21.39
N SER A 170 14.54 -17.78 -22.48
CA SER A 170 14.02 -18.06 -23.83
C SER A 170 13.53 -19.50 -24.05
N ASP A 171 13.96 -20.45 -23.21
CA ASP A 171 13.52 -21.85 -23.27
C ASP A 171 12.35 -22.16 -22.32
N GLU A 172 11.98 -21.22 -21.43
CA GLU A 172 10.95 -21.40 -20.40
C GLU A 172 9.81 -20.38 -20.50
N ILE A 173 9.85 -19.41 -21.42
CA ILE A 173 8.74 -18.46 -21.58
C ILE A 173 7.58 -19.18 -22.26
N PRO A 174 6.42 -19.26 -21.60
CA PRO A 174 5.23 -19.84 -22.20
C PRO A 174 4.90 -19.19 -23.54
N THR A 175 4.90 -20.00 -24.60
CA THR A 175 4.49 -19.58 -25.93
C THR A 175 2.97 -19.36 -26.01
N SER A 176 2.24 -19.94 -25.06
CA SER A 176 0.80 -19.82 -24.91
C SER A 176 0.42 -19.43 -23.48
N LEU A 177 -0.76 -18.82 -23.34
CA LEU A 177 -1.32 -18.50 -22.02
C LEU A 177 -1.54 -19.76 -21.19
N ASP A 178 -1.92 -20.87 -21.82
CA ASP A 178 -2.15 -22.16 -21.17
C ASP A 178 -0.85 -22.74 -20.59
N GLU A 179 0.26 -22.64 -21.32
CA GLU A 179 1.58 -23.05 -20.82
C GLU A 179 2.01 -22.21 -19.60
N GLY A 180 1.63 -20.93 -19.56
CA GLY A 180 1.92 -20.06 -18.41
C GLY A 180 1.07 -20.40 -17.19
N LEU A 181 -0.19 -20.75 -17.41
CA LEU A 181 -1.06 -21.24 -16.35
C LEU A 181 -0.62 -22.60 -15.82
N TYR A 182 -0.11 -23.48 -16.69
CA TYR A 182 0.48 -24.74 -16.29
C TYR A 182 1.70 -24.54 -15.37
N GLN A 183 2.60 -23.61 -15.70
CA GLN A 183 3.72 -23.26 -14.82
C GLN A 183 3.26 -22.69 -13.48
N VAL A 184 2.21 -21.86 -13.48
CA VAL A 184 1.62 -21.33 -12.25
C VAL A 184 1.02 -22.45 -11.39
N ASP A 185 0.34 -23.42 -12.01
CA ASP A 185 -0.21 -24.60 -11.34
C ASP A 185 0.90 -25.47 -10.73
N ASP A 186 1.99 -25.71 -11.46
CA ASP A 186 3.15 -26.46 -10.96
C ASP A 186 3.80 -25.79 -9.74
N ILE A 187 4.03 -24.47 -9.81
CA ILE A 187 4.53 -23.68 -8.67
C ILE A 187 3.59 -23.79 -7.47
N ARG A 188 2.27 -23.68 -7.71
CA ARG A 188 1.25 -23.77 -6.66
C ARG A 188 1.27 -25.15 -5.99
N ARG A 189 1.29 -26.24 -6.78
CA ARG A 189 1.36 -27.62 -6.28
C ARG A 189 2.63 -27.85 -5.47
N GLY A 190 3.78 -27.37 -5.96
CA GLY A 190 5.03 -27.43 -5.21
C GLY A 190 4.96 -26.74 -3.83
N LEU A 191 4.23 -25.62 -3.74
CA LEU A 191 4.01 -24.92 -2.47
C LEU A 191 2.98 -25.62 -1.57
N SER A 192 1.95 -26.23 -2.15
CA SER A 192 0.91 -26.91 -1.38
C SER A 192 1.40 -28.22 -0.77
N LEU A 193 2.43 -28.88 -1.31
CA LEU A 193 2.96 -30.14 -0.75
C LEU A 193 3.68 -29.99 0.60
N ALA A 194 3.95 -28.78 1.08
CA ALA A 194 4.55 -28.55 2.39
C ALA A 194 3.54 -28.77 3.54
N ASP A 195 4.02 -29.03 4.77
CA ASP A 195 3.20 -29.33 5.97
C ASP A 195 2.06 -28.35 6.26
N SER A 196 2.18 -27.10 5.80
CA SER A 196 1.16 -26.06 5.95
C SER A 196 0.54 -25.66 4.61
N GLY A 197 0.38 -26.63 3.72
CA GLY A 197 -0.29 -26.49 2.44
C GLY A 197 -1.79 -26.30 2.59
N TYR A 198 -2.42 -25.71 1.58
CA TYR A 198 -3.88 -25.65 1.47
C TYR A 198 -4.31 -25.79 0.01
N LEU A 199 -5.56 -26.19 -0.21
CA LEU A 199 -6.17 -26.28 -1.54
C LEU A 199 -5.37 -27.16 -2.52
N HIS A 200 -5.05 -28.38 -2.09
CA HIS A 200 -4.22 -29.33 -2.84
C HIS A 200 -4.84 -29.76 -4.17
N ASP A 201 -6.17 -29.86 -4.22
CA ASP A 201 -6.93 -30.39 -5.35
C ASP A 201 -7.36 -29.31 -6.36
N THR A 202 -6.93 -28.07 -6.15
CA THR A 202 -7.29 -26.95 -7.03
C THR A 202 -6.40 -26.91 -8.25
N ASP A 203 -7.00 -27.10 -9.42
CA ASP A 203 -6.35 -26.99 -10.72
C ASP A 203 -6.45 -25.56 -11.28
N VAL A 204 -5.31 -24.91 -11.50
CA VAL A 204 -5.22 -23.58 -12.11
C VAL A 204 -4.53 -23.59 -13.48
N SER A 205 -4.37 -24.75 -14.09
CA SER A 205 -3.71 -24.93 -15.39
C SER A 205 -4.49 -24.35 -16.58
N SER A 206 -5.76 -23.96 -16.38
CA SER A 206 -6.62 -23.33 -17.38
C SER A 206 -7.21 -22.01 -16.88
N VAL A 207 -7.60 -21.13 -17.80
CA VAL A 207 -8.22 -19.83 -17.44
C VAL A 207 -9.48 -20.02 -16.60
N SER A 208 -10.30 -21.01 -16.95
CA SER A 208 -11.54 -21.33 -16.21
C SER A 208 -11.20 -21.79 -14.78
N GLY A 209 -10.27 -22.74 -14.63
CA GLY A 209 -9.84 -23.22 -13.32
C GLY A 209 -9.24 -22.12 -12.45
N ALA A 210 -8.41 -21.25 -13.04
CA ALA A 210 -7.85 -20.09 -12.35
C ALA A 210 -8.92 -19.09 -11.89
N LEU A 211 -9.97 -18.84 -12.68
CA LEU A 211 -11.08 -17.95 -12.30
C LEU A 211 -12.01 -18.59 -11.26
N GLU A 212 -12.30 -19.89 -11.38
CA GLU A 212 -13.15 -20.64 -10.45
C GLU A 212 -12.52 -20.76 -9.07
N SER A 213 -11.20 -20.97 -9.02
CA SER A 213 -10.42 -21.06 -7.77
C SER A 213 -10.13 -19.72 -7.11
N MET A 214 -10.18 -18.61 -7.86
CA MET A 214 -9.76 -17.29 -7.38
C MET A 214 -10.50 -16.83 -6.11
N PRO A 215 -11.84 -16.96 -5.97
CA PRO A 215 -12.54 -16.54 -4.75
C PRO A 215 -12.06 -17.29 -3.51
N GLU A 216 -11.85 -18.60 -3.63
CA GLU A 216 -11.37 -19.43 -2.53
C GLU A 216 -9.90 -19.12 -2.22
N GLY A 217 -9.04 -19.06 -3.25
CA GLY A 217 -7.64 -18.68 -3.10
C GLY A 217 -7.47 -17.29 -2.48
N LEU A 218 -8.34 -16.34 -2.81
CA LEU A 218 -8.34 -14.99 -2.24
C LEU A 218 -8.77 -15.02 -0.76
N ALA A 219 -9.80 -15.78 -0.43
CA ALA A 219 -10.23 -15.96 0.96
C ALA A 219 -9.07 -16.53 1.79
N TYR A 220 -8.47 -17.65 1.35
CA TYR A 220 -7.31 -18.24 2.02
C TYR A 220 -6.13 -17.27 2.10
N PHE A 221 -5.76 -16.61 0.99
CA PHE A 221 -4.65 -15.67 0.97
C PHE A 221 -4.83 -14.51 1.97
N LEU A 222 -6.07 -14.05 2.21
CA LEU A 222 -6.34 -12.93 3.11
C LEU A 222 -6.52 -13.36 4.58
N THR A 223 -7.11 -14.53 4.85
CA THR A 223 -7.53 -14.90 6.22
C THR A 223 -6.65 -15.92 6.93
N VAL A 224 -5.73 -16.59 6.22
CA VAL A 224 -4.88 -17.64 6.80
C VAL A 224 -3.70 -17.07 7.61
N PRO A 225 -3.26 -17.67 8.73
CA PRO A 225 -3.89 -18.79 9.43
C PRO A 225 -5.21 -18.38 10.07
N TRP A 226 -6.18 -19.28 9.99
CA TRP A 226 -7.46 -19.11 10.67
C TRP A 226 -7.25 -19.11 12.19
N PRO A 227 -8.04 -18.35 12.98
CA PRO A 227 -7.91 -18.33 14.44
C PRO A 227 -8.01 -19.72 15.11
N THR A 228 -8.66 -20.66 14.44
CA THR A 228 -8.85 -22.04 14.88
C THR A 228 -7.71 -22.99 14.47
N GLN A 229 -6.87 -22.61 13.51
CA GLN A 229 -5.80 -23.45 12.97
C GLN A 229 -4.57 -23.41 13.89
N ARG A 230 -4.19 -24.55 14.50
CA ARG A 230 -3.15 -24.62 15.53
C ARG A 230 -2.08 -25.68 15.22
N ASP A 231 -1.74 -25.82 13.95
CA ASP A 231 -0.91 -26.95 13.49
C ASP A 231 0.58 -26.74 13.81
N SER A 232 1.04 -25.48 13.94
CA SER A 232 2.43 -25.19 14.33
C SER A 232 2.59 -23.93 15.20
N LEU A 233 3.66 -23.90 16.00
CA LEU A 233 4.01 -22.73 16.82
C LEU A 233 4.18 -21.45 15.98
N ARG A 234 4.73 -21.56 14.76
CA ARG A 234 4.89 -20.44 13.83
C ARG A 234 3.53 -19.87 13.40
N GLN A 235 2.55 -20.73 13.16
CA GLN A 235 1.18 -20.29 12.86
C GLN A 235 0.53 -19.62 14.08
N ILE A 236 0.70 -20.20 15.27
CA ILE A 236 0.13 -19.64 16.52
C ILE A 236 0.60 -18.18 16.74
N ILE A 237 1.89 -17.89 16.49
CA ILE A 237 2.44 -16.54 16.61
C ILE A 237 1.87 -15.58 15.54
N ALA A 238 1.50 -16.09 14.36
CA ALA A 238 0.94 -15.31 13.25
C ALA A 238 -0.59 -15.06 13.36
N ILE A 239 -1.31 -15.83 14.20
CA ILE A 239 -2.76 -15.68 14.39
C ILE A 239 -3.18 -14.29 14.88
N PRO A 240 -2.54 -13.69 15.92
CA PRO A 240 -2.93 -12.36 16.40
C PRO A 240 -2.79 -11.30 15.31
N ASP A 241 -1.72 -11.37 14.52
CA ASP A 241 -1.47 -10.46 13.40
C ASP A 241 -2.57 -10.60 12.34
N THR A 242 -2.86 -11.84 11.91
CA THR A 242 -3.89 -12.11 10.90
C THR A 242 -5.30 -11.75 11.38
N THR A 243 -5.60 -11.99 12.65
CA THR A 243 -6.90 -11.64 13.26
C THR A 243 -7.09 -10.12 13.29
N LEU A 244 -6.05 -9.38 13.70
CA LEU A 244 -6.05 -7.92 13.64
C LEU A 244 -6.33 -7.43 12.22
N TRP A 245 -5.65 -7.99 11.21
CA TRP A 245 -5.86 -7.61 9.82
C TRP A 245 -7.25 -7.91 9.30
N THR A 246 -7.82 -9.05 9.68
CA THR A 246 -9.17 -9.43 9.28
C THR A 246 -10.21 -8.42 9.76
N VAL A 247 -10.07 -7.93 11.00
CA VAL A 247 -10.92 -6.84 11.53
C VAL A 247 -10.70 -5.54 10.74
N LEU A 248 -9.45 -5.24 10.37
CA LEU A 248 -9.10 -4.02 9.65
C LEU A 248 -9.61 -3.99 8.20
N TYR A 249 -9.99 -5.12 7.59
CA TYR A 249 -10.59 -5.13 6.25
C TYR A 249 -11.90 -4.34 6.17
N ALA A 250 -12.74 -4.35 7.21
CA ALA A 250 -13.92 -3.50 7.26
C ALA A 250 -13.54 -2.00 7.18
N PHE A 251 -12.46 -1.60 7.85
CA PHE A 251 -11.94 -0.24 7.80
C PHE A 251 -11.30 0.10 6.45
N VAL A 252 -10.70 -0.86 5.76
CA VAL A 252 -10.21 -0.67 4.38
C VAL A 252 -11.37 -0.28 3.47
N LEU A 253 -12.48 -1.03 3.49
CA LEU A 253 -13.66 -0.74 2.67
C LEU A 253 -14.25 0.65 2.97
N LEU A 254 -14.40 1.00 4.25
CA LEU A 254 -14.85 2.33 4.66
C LEU A 254 -13.89 3.43 4.20
N GLY A 255 -12.58 3.17 4.32
CA GLY A 255 -11.52 4.08 3.93
C GLY A 255 -11.47 4.34 2.43
N ILE A 256 -11.69 3.30 1.62
CA ILE A 256 -11.78 3.40 0.15
C ILE A 256 -12.94 4.34 -0.22
N GLY A 257 -14.13 4.12 0.33
CA GLY A 257 -15.30 4.97 0.04
C GLY A 257 -15.06 6.45 0.37
N GLN A 258 -14.44 6.72 1.53
CA GLN A 258 -14.07 8.08 1.92
C GLN A 258 -12.98 8.68 1.03
N ALA A 259 -11.96 7.89 0.70
CA ALA A 259 -10.84 8.32 -0.13
C ALA A 259 -11.26 8.62 -1.58
N LEU A 260 -12.20 7.85 -2.12
CA LEU A 260 -12.68 8.00 -3.50
C LEU A 260 -13.29 9.39 -3.74
N SER A 261 -13.95 9.94 -2.73
CA SER A 261 -14.51 11.30 -2.78
C SER A 261 -13.46 12.42 -2.73
N ARG A 262 -12.25 12.14 -2.23
CA ARG A 262 -11.20 13.14 -2.00
C ARG A 262 -10.12 13.11 -3.09
N ASN A 263 -9.66 11.93 -3.45
CA ASN A 263 -8.68 11.73 -4.52
C ASN A 263 -8.87 10.36 -5.21
N PRO A 264 -9.80 10.26 -6.17
CA PRO A 264 -10.07 9.00 -6.85
C PRO A 264 -8.85 8.47 -7.63
N GLN A 265 -7.99 9.35 -8.14
CA GLN A 265 -6.80 8.94 -8.91
C GLN A 265 -5.79 8.16 -8.06
N GLY A 266 -5.54 8.65 -6.84
CA GLY A 266 -4.67 7.96 -5.88
C GLY A 266 -5.27 6.63 -5.42
N VAL A 267 -6.59 6.57 -5.24
CA VAL A 267 -7.31 5.34 -4.88
C VAL A 267 -7.18 4.30 -5.99
N VAL A 268 -7.38 4.67 -7.25
CA VAL A 268 -7.27 3.75 -8.39
C VAL A 268 -5.88 3.14 -8.48
N VAL A 269 -4.79 3.90 -8.28
CA VAL A 269 -3.42 3.35 -8.26
C VAL A 269 -3.27 2.31 -7.16
N LEU A 270 -3.66 2.66 -5.93
CA LEU A 270 -3.53 1.77 -4.78
C LEU A 270 -4.35 0.48 -4.97
N LEU A 271 -5.59 0.60 -5.48
CA LEU A 271 -6.46 -0.54 -5.75
C LEU A 271 -5.96 -1.37 -6.92
N ALA A 272 -5.55 -0.77 -8.04
CA ALA A 272 -5.05 -1.52 -9.20
C ALA A 272 -3.81 -2.36 -8.83
N CYS A 273 -2.84 -1.76 -8.13
CA CYS A 273 -1.66 -2.48 -7.67
C CYS A 273 -2.01 -3.58 -6.65
N SER A 274 -2.87 -3.29 -5.66
CA SER A 274 -3.20 -4.26 -4.62
C SER A 274 -4.10 -5.40 -5.10
N ILE A 275 -5.10 -5.12 -5.95
CA ILE A 275 -5.94 -6.14 -6.58
C ILE A 275 -5.11 -7.04 -7.48
N GLY A 276 -4.23 -6.47 -8.32
CA GLY A 276 -3.32 -7.27 -9.16
C GLY A 276 -2.44 -8.22 -8.35
N MET A 277 -1.88 -7.74 -7.22
CA MET A 277 -1.12 -8.60 -6.30
C MET A 277 -2.00 -9.67 -5.66
N CYS A 278 -3.19 -9.32 -5.16
CA CYS A 278 -4.13 -10.27 -4.55
C CYS A 278 -4.54 -11.38 -5.53
N CYS A 279 -4.90 -11.04 -6.76
CA CYS A 279 -5.28 -12.01 -7.78
C CYS A 279 -4.13 -12.96 -8.11
N PHE A 280 -2.92 -12.43 -8.30
CA PHE A 280 -1.74 -13.26 -8.55
C PHE A 280 -1.44 -14.18 -7.36
N TYR A 281 -1.49 -13.66 -6.13
CA TYR A 281 -1.21 -14.44 -4.93
C TYR A 281 -2.27 -15.49 -4.62
N ALA A 282 -3.55 -15.20 -4.89
CA ALA A 282 -4.64 -16.16 -4.72
C ALA A 282 -4.45 -17.42 -5.58
N ILE A 283 -3.97 -17.23 -6.81
CA ILE A 283 -3.74 -18.33 -7.76
C ILE A 283 -2.42 -19.03 -7.45
N CYS A 284 -1.32 -18.29 -7.26
CA CYS A 284 0.02 -18.88 -7.18
C CYS A 284 0.38 -19.47 -5.80
N ILE A 285 -0.23 -19.02 -4.70
CA ILE A 285 0.20 -19.42 -3.35
C ILE A 285 -0.67 -20.58 -2.85
N GLY A 286 -0.01 -21.70 -2.50
CA GLY A 286 -0.63 -22.85 -1.83
C GLY A 286 -0.15 -23.09 -0.39
N ASN A 287 0.60 -22.16 0.22
CA ASN A 287 1.23 -22.36 1.53
C ASN A 287 0.96 -21.21 2.52
N VAL A 288 0.59 -21.55 3.75
CA VAL A 288 0.27 -20.60 4.85
C VAL A 288 1.41 -19.61 5.11
N GLY A 289 2.64 -20.10 5.28
CA GLY A 289 3.80 -19.25 5.59
C GLY A 289 4.17 -18.31 4.44
N THR A 290 4.03 -18.78 3.20
CA THR A 290 4.22 -17.95 2.01
C THR A 290 3.13 -16.89 1.89
N ALA A 291 1.86 -17.25 2.13
CA ALA A 291 0.74 -16.30 2.13
C ALA A 291 0.95 -15.18 3.16
N TYR A 292 1.31 -15.54 4.40
CA TYR A 292 1.62 -14.59 5.46
C TYR A 292 2.74 -13.62 5.05
N ARG A 293 3.82 -14.14 4.44
CA ARG A 293 4.94 -13.34 3.93
C ARG A 293 4.56 -12.39 2.80
N MET A 294 3.74 -12.82 1.84
CA MET A 294 3.36 -11.96 0.70
C MET A 294 2.29 -10.94 1.07
N ARG A 295 1.43 -11.24 2.05
CA ARG A 295 0.34 -10.35 2.50
C ARG A 295 0.83 -8.99 2.96
N VAL A 296 2.02 -8.91 3.58
CA VAL A 296 2.59 -7.64 4.04
C VAL A 296 2.75 -6.61 2.91
N GLN A 297 3.01 -7.07 1.67
CA GLN A 297 3.18 -6.21 0.49
C GLN A 297 1.85 -5.57 0.09
N VAL A 298 0.76 -6.34 0.12
CA VAL A 298 -0.61 -5.85 -0.13
C VAL A 298 -1.05 -4.93 0.99
N TRP A 299 -0.81 -5.36 2.22
CA TRP A 299 -1.31 -4.68 3.40
C TRP A 299 -0.72 -3.27 3.57
N LEU A 300 0.54 -3.08 3.17
CA LEU A 300 1.17 -1.77 3.03
C LEU A 300 0.31 -0.79 2.19
N LEU A 301 -0.27 -1.26 1.09
CA LEU A 301 -1.08 -0.42 0.20
C LEU A 301 -2.49 -0.17 0.74
N TRP A 302 -2.94 -0.97 1.70
CA TRP A 302 -4.24 -0.83 2.36
C TRP A 302 -4.19 0.02 3.63
N ALA A 303 -3.03 0.11 4.29
CA ALA A 303 -2.82 0.94 5.47
C ALA A 303 -3.28 2.41 5.29
N PRO A 304 -3.09 3.08 4.13
CA PRO A 304 -3.64 4.41 3.90
C PRO A 304 -5.17 4.51 4.08
N PHE A 305 -5.91 3.50 3.60
CA PHE A 305 -7.37 3.48 3.72
C PHE A 305 -7.80 3.28 5.17
N VAL A 306 -7.15 2.38 5.91
CA VAL A 306 -7.41 2.19 7.34
C VAL A 306 -7.17 3.48 8.12
N GLY A 307 -6.06 4.18 7.85
CA GLY A 307 -5.75 5.46 8.49
C GLY A 307 -6.83 6.52 8.25
N ILE A 308 -7.36 6.60 7.03
CA ILE A 308 -8.46 7.50 6.66
C ILE A 308 -9.76 7.13 7.39
N ALA A 309 -10.12 5.86 7.42
CA ALA A 309 -11.32 5.38 8.10
C ALA A 309 -11.28 5.65 9.61
N LEU A 310 -10.16 5.34 10.26
CA LEU A 310 -9.97 5.58 11.68
C LEU A 310 -9.97 7.07 12.03
N GLU A 311 -9.38 7.94 11.19
CA GLU A 311 -9.45 9.40 11.40
C GLU A 311 -10.88 9.92 11.38
N ALA A 312 -11.75 9.36 10.53
CA ALA A 312 -13.16 9.76 10.45
C ALA A 312 -13.98 9.24 11.64
N LEU A 313 -13.67 8.03 12.14
CA LEU A 313 -14.39 7.42 13.26
C LEU A 313 -13.95 7.98 14.62
N LEU A 314 -12.69 8.39 14.76
CA LEU A 314 -12.21 8.98 15.99
C LEU A 314 -12.84 10.38 16.15
N PRO A 315 -13.73 10.60 17.13
CA PRO A 315 -14.42 11.87 17.28
C PRO A 315 -13.40 12.98 17.38
N GLN A 316 -13.64 14.09 16.67
CA GLN A 316 -12.83 15.29 16.75
C GLN A 316 -12.94 15.89 18.17
N ARG A 317 -12.27 15.26 19.15
CA ARG A 317 -12.19 15.76 20.53
C ARG A 317 -11.69 17.20 20.55
N ARG A 318 -10.96 17.65 19.52
CA ARG A 318 -10.57 19.06 19.35
C ARG A 318 -11.73 19.99 19.01
N ALA A 319 -12.75 19.58 18.24
CA ALA A 319 -13.94 20.39 18.01
C ALA A 319 -14.81 20.47 19.27
N ALA A 320 -14.89 19.36 20.03
CA ALA A 320 -15.57 19.33 21.33
C ALA A 320 -14.82 20.19 22.37
N VAL A 321 -13.48 20.05 22.48
CA VAL A 321 -12.65 20.87 23.37
C VAL A 321 -12.64 22.33 22.94
N ALA A 322 -12.62 22.66 21.65
CA ALA A 322 -12.72 24.05 21.17
C ALA A 322 -14.11 24.67 21.43
N ARG A 323 -15.19 23.87 21.45
CA ARG A 323 -16.51 24.30 21.91
C ARG A 323 -16.57 24.50 23.43
N LEU A 324 -15.78 23.74 24.20
CA LEU A 324 -15.68 23.88 25.65
C LEU A 324 -14.76 25.04 26.08
N THR A 325 -13.66 25.30 25.36
CA THR A 325 -12.72 26.39 25.66
C THR A 325 -13.16 27.73 25.10
N ARG A 326 -13.93 27.76 24.00
CA ARG A 326 -14.79 28.90 23.70
C ARG A 326 -15.96 28.86 24.69
N GLY A 327 -15.68 29.19 25.95
CA GLY A 327 -16.69 29.32 26.99
C GLY A 327 -17.87 30.15 26.48
N PRO A 328 -19.09 29.92 27.02
CA PRO A 328 -20.33 30.51 26.53
C PRO A 328 -20.09 31.96 26.15
N SER A 329 -20.17 32.20 24.84
CA SER A 329 -19.83 33.48 24.23
C SER A 329 -20.40 34.60 25.09
N ARG A 330 -19.56 35.61 25.37
CA ARG A 330 -19.93 36.88 26.00
C ARG A 330 -21.15 37.56 25.35
N SER A 331 -21.73 37.03 24.27
CA SER A 331 -23.04 37.40 23.74
C SER A 331 -24.16 37.35 24.80
N MET A 332 -24.09 36.46 25.79
CA MET A 332 -25.10 36.45 26.87
C MET A 332 -24.91 37.61 27.87
N ARG A 333 -23.72 38.21 27.94
CA ARG A 333 -23.46 39.39 28.79
C ARG A 333 -23.83 40.72 28.12
N ARG A 334 -24.02 40.75 26.80
CA ARG A 334 -24.46 41.97 26.08
C ARG A 334 -25.98 42.12 26.00
N GLN A 335 -26.75 41.04 26.04
CA GLN A 335 -28.22 41.15 26.09
C GLN A 335 -28.73 41.59 27.47
N SER A 336 -28.03 41.28 28.57
CA SER A 336 -28.41 41.78 29.91
C SER A 336 -28.11 43.28 30.12
N SER A 337 -27.29 43.91 29.26
CA SER A 337 -26.97 45.34 29.37
C SER A 337 -27.84 46.22 28.47
N ALA A 338 -28.47 45.66 27.43
CA ALA A 338 -29.35 46.41 26.53
C ALA A 338 -30.78 46.58 27.08
N THR A 339 -31.24 45.74 28.02
CA THR A 339 -32.58 45.84 28.61
C THR A 339 -32.67 46.85 29.76
N ARG A 340 -31.60 47.59 30.08
CA ARG A 340 -31.57 48.52 31.23
C ARG A 340 -31.48 50.02 30.86
N LEU A 341 -31.64 50.37 29.58
CA LEU A 341 -31.49 51.75 29.08
C LEU A 341 -32.72 52.32 28.33
N VAL A 342 -33.87 51.65 28.34
CA VAL A 342 -35.10 52.18 27.72
C VAL A 342 -36.20 52.29 28.78
N SER A 343 -36.03 53.23 29.71
CA SER A 343 -37.14 53.74 30.53
C SER A 343 -36.84 55.16 31.00
N GLY A 344 -37.38 56.15 30.28
CA GLY A 344 -37.63 57.52 30.75
C GLY A 344 -36.96 58.63 29.93
N PRO A 345 -37.57 59.84 29.89
CA PRO A 345 -38.89 60.10 29.31
C PRO A 345 -38.82 61.12 28.16
N SER A 346 -39.72 60.92 27.19
CA SER A 346 -40.08 61.83 26.13
C SER A 346 -40.44 63.20 26.69
N ALA A 347 -39.71 64.25 26.29
CA ALA A 347 -40.08 65.62 26.60
C ALA A 347 -39.74 66.53 25.41
N ILE A 348 -40.80 67.20 24.96
CA ILE A 348 -40.83 68.52 24.31
C ILE A 348 -40.62 68.51 22.79
N ALA A 349 -41.76 68.39 22.12
CA ALA A 349 -42.00 69.01 20.84
C ALA A 349 -41.82 70.54 20.98
N LEU A 350 -40.97 71.12 20.12
CA LEU A 350 -41.01 72.54 19.82
C LEU A 350 -41.40 72.70 18.35
N GLU A 351 -42.57 73.29 18.23
CA GLU A 351 -43.27 73.77 17.06
C GLU A 351 -42.75 75.17 16.72
N GLY A 352 -42.65 75.50 15.43
CA GLY A 352 -42.31 76.84 14.91
C GLY A 352 -40.91 76.91 14.27
N ALA A 353 -40.67 77.61 13.17
CA ALA A 353 -41.50 78.47 12.33
C ALA A 353 -40.79 78.69 10.99
N ASP A 354 -41.59 78.83 9.92
CA ASP A 354 -41.50 79.65 8.70
C ASP A 354 -40.16 80.12 8.08
N ALA A 355 -40.25 80.16 6.73
CA ALA A 355 -39.65 81.07 5.75
C ALA A 355 -38.30 80.71 5.10
#